data_AF-A0AAW0B5H0-F1
#
_entry.id   AF-A0AAW0B5H0-F1
#
_cell.length_a   1.000
_cell.length_b   1.000
_cell.length_c   1.000
_cell.angle_alpha   90.00
_cell.angle_beta   90.00
_cell.angle_gamma   90.00
#
_symmetry.space_group_name_H-M   'P 1'
#
loop_
_entity.id
_entity.type
_entity.pdbx_description
1 polymer ?
#
loop_
_entity_poly.entity_id
_entity_poly.type
_entity_poly.pdbx_seq_one_letter_code
_entity_poly.pdbx_strand_id
1 'polypeptide(L)'
;MEAKHLTDLTSLIASSVQEIISTYASVGERISTLDSVEPGLFDSIAMDEVPEKITRAIQVVEAACTRLVYSVSRPGTILLSKAKAQMEVACLSAVLNAGIPDLLLDKAEGMHVQLAEMSRFTAGADRLERVMRFLASKHVFRQVKPGVYAHNRLSIKLISREPVSDVVAVSQDYLPASTRLCQALIMPDGYNESAFKQATGYGRFEYIGLPENKDKEEVWMPSSTFGVLNLVSSDFNVRWSDGTKFLALDISPKCIPGPHNLRDYYM
;
A
#
# COMPACT_ATOMS: atom_id res chain seq x y z
N MET A 1 -10.19 -13.86 34.45
CA MET A 1 -9.11 -12.93 34.02
C MET A 1 -8.87 -12.97 32.49
N GLU A 2 -9.34 -13.98 31.77
CA GLU A 2 -8.98 -14.17 30.35
C GLU A 2 -9.65 -13.22 29.34
N ALA A 3 -10.82 -12.62 29.61
CA ALA A 3 -11.47 -11.72 28.64
C ALA A 3 -11.16 -10.22 28.82
N LYS A 4 -10.51 -9.83 29.93
CA LYS A 4 -10.28 -8.42 30.28
C LYS A 4 -9.47 -7.69 29.20
N HIS A 5 -8.51 -8.39 28.58
CA HIS A 5 -7.69 -7.81 27.52
C HIS A 5 -8.51 -7.37 26.30
N LEU A 6 -9.63 -8.05 25.99
CA LEU A 6 -10.51 -7.67 24.88
C LEU A 6 -11.30 -6.39 25.22
N THR A 7 -11.83 -6.30 26.45
CA THR A 7 -12.54 -5.10 26.92
C THR A 7 -11.61 -3.89 27.08
N ASP A 8 -10.35 -4.13 27.44
CA ASP A 8 -9.32 -3.10 27.49
C ASP A 8 -9.01 -2.58 26.07
N LEU A 9 -8.89 -3.47 25.07
CA LEU A 9 -8.70 -3.08 23.67
C LEU A 9 -9.90 -2.28 23.12
N THR A 10 -11.14 -2.70 23.42
CA THR A 10 -12.31 -1.93 22.96
C THR A 10 -12.39 -0.55 23.61
N SER A 11 -11.99 -0.43 24.88
CA SER A 11 -11.93 0.86 25.58
C SER A 11 -10.84 1.76 24.98
N LEU A 12 -9.68 1.20 24.64
CA LEU A 12 -8.58 1.92 23.98
C LEU A 12 -8.96 2.38 22.56
N ILE A 13 -9.67 1.54 21.80
CA ILE A 13 -10.20 1.91 20.49
C ILE A 13 -11.18 3.07 20.65
N ALA A 14 -12.13 2.97 21.58
CA ALA A 14 -13.13 4.01 21.82
C ALA A 14 -12.49 5.35 22.21
N SER A 15 -11.53 5.36 23.13
CA SER A 15 -10.84 6.59 23.54
C SER A 15 -10.07 7.22 22.39
N SER A 16 -9.36 6.41 21.60
CA SER A 16 -8.55 6.91 20.47
C SER A 16 -9.43 7.43 19.32
N VAL A 17 -10.58 6.80 19.06
CA VAL A 17 -11.58 7.30 18.11
C VAL A 17 -12.15 8.65 18.56
N GLN A 18 -12.46 8.82 19.85
CA GLN A 18 -12.91 10.12 20.37
C GLN A 18 -11.84 11.20 20.22
N GLU A 19 -10.56 10.85 20.37
CA GLU A 19 -9.45 11.77 20.13
C GLU A 19 -9.37 12.22 18.67
N ILE A 20 -9.52 11.30 17.72
CA ILE A 20 -9.59 11.61 16.29
C ILE A 20 -10.79 12.54 16.02
N ILE A 21 -11.98 12.19 16.49
CA ILE A 21 -13.20 13.00 16.32
C ILE A 21 -13.01 14.41 16.88
N SER A 22 -12.44 14.53 18.08
CA SER A 22 -12.18 15.83 18.71
C SER A 22 -11.18 16.67 17.91
N THR A 23 -10.19 16.03 17.29
CA THR A 23 -9.17 16.73 16.50
C THR A 23 -9.78 17.26 15.20
N TYR A 24 -10.57 16.45 14.49
CA TYR A 24 -11.33 16.92 13.33
C TYR A 24 -12.32 18.04 13.69
N ALA A 25 -13.03 17.91 14.81
CA ALA A 25 -13.95 18.94 15.28
C ALA A 25 -13.25 20.27 15.60
N SER A 26 -12.02 20.23 16.12
CA SER A 26 -11.26 21.44 16.47
C SER A 26 -10.85 22.28 15.25
N VAL A 27 -10.76 21.66 14.07
CA VAL A 27 -10.46 22.33 12.79
C VAL A 27 -11.71 22.55 11.94
N GLY A 28 -12.91 22.27 12.48
CA GLY A 28 -14.18 22.48 11.78
C GLY A 28 -14.50 21.47 10.68
N GLU A 29 -13.72 20.39 10.57
CA GLU A 29 -13.84 19.38 9.52
C GLU A 29 -14.49 18.09 10.01
N ARG A 30 -14.94 17.25 9.07
CA ARG A 30 -15.52 15.94 9.36
C ARG A 30 -14.61 14.82 8.86
N ILE A 31 -14.66 13.69 9.57
CA ILE A 31 -14.00 12.47 9.12
C ILE A 31 -14.72 11.97 7.87
N SER A 32 -13.95 11.72 6.80
CA SER A 32 -14.48 11.13 5.57
C SER A 32 -14.85 9.66 5.78
N THR A 33 -15.95 9.22 5.17
CA THR A 33 -16.35 7.81 5.19
C THR A 33 -15.47 7.01 4.23
N LEU A 34 -15.42 5.67 4.40
CA LEU A 34 -14.71 4.79 3.48
C LEU A 34 -15.22 4.91 2.04
N ASP A 35 -16.53 5.11 1.87
CA ASP A 35 -17.16 5.22 0.55
C ASP A 35 -17.03 6.61 -0.10
N SER A 36 -16.52 7.60 0.63
CA SER A 36 -16.27 8.94 0.10
C SER A 36 -15.06 8.93 -0.82
N VAL A 37 -15.17 9.60 -1.96
CA VAL A 37 -14.05 9.86 -2.88
C VAL A 37 -13.43 11.24 -2.66
N GLU A 38 -14.11 12.11 -1.91
CA GLU A 38 -13.59 13.43 -1.55
C GLU A 38 -12.38 13.27 -0.62
N PRO A 39 -11.27 13.96 -0.90
CA PRO A 39 -10.08 13.87 -0.06
C PRO A 39 -10.37 14.49 1.32
N GLY A 40 -10.00 13.78 2.38
CA GLY A 40 -10.06 14.34 3.73
C GLY A 40 -8.99 15.41 3.93
N LEU A 41 -9.18 16.26 4.95
CA LEU A 41 -8.21 17.30 5.32
C LEU A 41 -6.79 16.73 5.45
N PHE A 42 -6.63 15.67 6.25
CA PHE A 42 -5.34 15.05 6.51
C PHE A 42 -4.84 14.12 5.39
N ASP A 43 -5.66 13.89 4.34
CA ASP A 43 -5.24 13.18 3.13
C ASP A 43 -4.62 14.12 2.09
N SER A 44 -4.83 15.43 2.26
CA SER A 44 -4.48 16.47 1.29
C SER A 44 -3.23 17.26 1.69
N ILE A 45 -2.81 17.17 2.95
CA ILE A 45 -1.61 17.84 3.47
C ILE A 45 -0.44 16.87 3.56
N ALA A 46 0.78 17.41 3.63
CA ALA A 46 1.96 16.58 3.80
C ALA A 46 1.96 15.87 5.16
N MET A 47 2.48 14.64 5.24
CA MET A 47 2.43 13.83 6.47
C MET A 47 3.13 14.50 7.67
N ASP A 48 4.17 15.30 7.43
CA ASP A 48 4.89 16.07 8.45
C ASP A 48 4.11 17.29 8.96
N GLU A 49 3.11 17.74 8.19
CA GLU A 49 2.15 18.77 8.60
C GLU A 49 0.96 18.18 9.38
N VAL A 50 0.76 16.86 9.33
CA VAL A 50 -0.30 16.19 10.10
C VAL A 50 0.03 16.25 11.58
N PRO A 51 -0.88 16.75 12.45
CA PRO A 51 -0.60 16.84 13.88
C PRO A 51 -0.25 15.48 14.49
N GLU A 52 0.85 15.41 15.26
CA GLU A 52 1.33 14.16 15.86
C GLU A 52 0.24 13.45 16.68
N LYS A 53 -0.63 14.24 17.33
CA LYS A 53 -1.75 13.76 18.13
C LYS A 53 -2.70 12.87 17.32
N ILE A 54 -3.12 13.32 16.12
CA ILE A 54 -4.04 12.52 15.30
C ILE A 54 -3.33 11.31 14.70
N THR A 55 -2.08 11.47 14.25
CA THR A 55 -1.27 10.37 13.73
C THR A 55 -1.14 9.24 14.76
N ARG A 56 -0.82 9.58 16.01
CA ARG A 56 -0.73 8.62 17.11
C ARG A 56 -2.07 7.94 17.38
N ALA A 57 -3.16 8.70 17.43
CA ALA A 57 -4.48 8.14 17.67
C ALA A 57 -4.90 7.15 16.56
N ILE A 58 -4.62 7.47 15.29
CA ILE A 58 -4.85 6.56 14.15
C ILE A 58 -4.03 5.27 14.31
N GLN A 59 -2.73 5.37 14.59
CA GLN A 59 -1.86 4.21 14.81
C GLN A 59 -2.35 3.32 15.95
N VAL A 60 -2.83 3.91 17.05
CA VAL A 60 -3.40 3.15 18.17
C VAL A 60 -4.67 2.41 17.75
N VAL A 61 -5.57 3.06 17.00
CA VAL A 61 -6.78 2.42 16.48
C VAL A 61 -6.41 1.25 15.57
N GLU A 62 -5.49 1.44 14.63
CA GLU A 62 -5.04 0.39 13.71
C GLU A 62 -4.44 -0.82 14.45
N ALA A 63 -3.51 -0.56 15.37
CA ALA A 63 -2.85 -1.60 16.16
C ALA A 63 -3.84 -2.34 17.07
N ALA A 64 -4.72 -1.61 17.77
CA ALA A 64 -5.68 -2.19 18.69
C ALA A 64 -6.76 -3.00 17.95
N CYS A 65 -7.29 -2.50 16.83
CA CYS A 65 -8.23 -3.23 15.98
C CYS A 65 -7.58 -4.49 15.40
N THR A 66 -6.36 -4.41 14.89
CA THR A 66 -5.63 -5.58 14.36
C THR A 66 -5.43 -6.63 15.44
N ARG A 67 -5.00 -6.21 16.63
CA ARG A 67 -4.82 -7.12 17.78
C ARG A 67 -6.13 -7.75 18.21
N LEU A 68 -7.22 -6.97 18.30
CA LEU A 68 -8.55 -7.47 18.63
C LEU A 68 -9.00 -8.54 17.63
N VAL A 69 -8.90 -8.25 16.32
CA VAL A 69 -9.24 -9.19 15.25
C VAL A 69 -8.42 -10.47 15.37
N TYR A 70 -7.11 -10.39 15.61
CA TYR A 70 -6.26 -11.57 15.72
C TYR A 70 -6.50 -12.37 17.00
N SER A 71 -6.87 -11.73 18.10
CA SER A 71 -7.23 -12.40 19.35
C SER A 71 -8.51 -13.23 19.24
N VAL A 72 -9.47 -12.83 18.40
CA VAL A 72 -10.77 -13.53 18.27
C VAL A 72 -10.87 -14.42 17.04
N SER A 73 -9.98 -14.24 16.05
CA SER A 73 -10.01 -15.01 14.80
C SER A 73 -9.30 -16.35 14.92
N ARG A 74 -9.61 -17.28 14.00
CA ARG A 74 -8.89 -18.55 13.87
C ARG A 74 -7.45 -18.28 13.37
N PRO A 75 -6.39 -18.68 14.10
CA PRO A 75 -5.01 -18.38 13.72
C PRO A 75 -4.65 -18.88 12.31
N GLY A 76 -5.12 -20.08 11.93
CA GLY A 76 -4.87 -20.66 10.61
C GLY A 76 -5.42 -19.82 9.46
N THR A 77 -6.60 -19.21 9.63
CA THR A 77 -7.19 -18.32 8.61
C THR A 77 -6.38 -17.05 8.45
N ILE A 78 -5.93 -16.45 9.56
CA ILE A 78 -5.07 -15.26 9.54
C ILE A 78 -3.74 -15.57 8.84
N LEU A 79 -3.08 -16.66 9.21
CA LEU A 79 -1.81 -17.07 8.60
C LEU A 79 -1.96 -17.35 7.10
N LEU A 80 -3.03 -18.01 6.68
CA LEU A 80 -3.28 -18.27 5.27
C LEU A 80 -3.51 -16.97 4.48
N SER A 81 -4.21 -15.99 5.06
CA SER A 81 -4.37 -14.68 4.42
C SER A 81 -3.04 -13.96 4.26
N LYS A 82 -2.17 -14.01 5.29
CA LYS A 82 -0.83 -13.41 5.23
C LYS A 82 0.06 -14.09 4.19
N ALA A 83 0.04 -15.42 4.12
CA ALA A 83 0.80 -16.21 3.14
C ALA A 83 0.31 -16.04 1.69
N LYS A 84 -0.85 -15.40 1.48
CA LYS A 84 -1.44 -15.10 0.18
C LYS A 84 -1.46 -13.61 -0.16
N ALA A 85 -0.76 -12.76 0.60
CA ALA A 85 -0.74 -11.31 0.41
C ALA A 85 -0.26 -10.90 -1.00
N GLN A 86 0.60 -11.69 -1.65
CA GLN A 86 1.05 -11.48 -3.03
C GLN A 86 -0.10 -11.45 -4.06
N MET A 87 -1.21 -12.13 -3.78
CA MET A 87 -2.38 -12.11 -4.67
C MET A 87 -3.02 -10.72 -4.72
N GLU A 88 -2.94 -9.97 -3.63
CA GLU A 88 -3.46 -8.60 -3.54
C GLU A 88 -2.66 -7.64 -4.42
N VAL A 89 -1.32 -7.71 -4.31
CA VAL A 89 -0.42 -6.94 -5.17
C VAL A 89 -0.66 -7.28 -6.65
N ALA A 90 -0.78 -8.57 -7.00
CA ALA A 90 -1.03 -8.98 -8.38
C ALA A 90 -2.37 -8.46 -8.92
N CYS A 91 -3.43 -8.48 -8.10
CA CYS A 91 -4.74 -7.95 -8.49
C CYS A 91 -4.74 -6.43 -8.65
N LEU A 92 -4.07 -5.70 -7.74
CA LEU A 92 -3.89 -4.25 -7.84
C LEU A 92 -3.16 -3.87 -9.14
N SER A 93 -2.08 -4.60 -9.44
CA SER A 93 -1.30 -4.39 -10.67
C SER A 93 -2.13 -4.68 -11.91
N ALA A 94 -2.96 -5.73 -11.89
CA ALA A 94 -3.83 -6.08 -13.00
C ALA A 94 -4.87 -4.98 -13.31
N VAL A 95 -5.47 -4.35 -12.29
CA VAL A 95 -6.43 -3.27 -12.50
C VAL A 95 -5.76 -1.95 -12.91
N LEU A 96 -4.57 -1.65 -12.38
CA LEU A 96 -3.76 -0.49 -12.77
C LEU A 96 -3.32 -0.59 -14.24
N ASN A 97 -2.69 -1.70 -14.62
CA ASN A 97 -2.23 -1.93 -16.01
C ASN A 97 -3.40 -1.93 -17.01
N ALA A 98 -4.59 -2.30 -16.56
CA ALA A 98 -5.81 -2.27 -17.37
C ALA A 98 -6.46 -0.88 -17.49
N GLY A 99 -6.03 0.12 -16.71
CA GLY A 99 -6.64 1.45 -16.66
C GLY A 99 -8.02 1.47 -16.02
N ILE A 100 -8.34 0.49 -15.15
CA ILE A 100 -9.65 0.38 -14.52
C ILE A 100 -9.94 1.56 -13.57
N PRO A 101 -9.01 2.02 -12.72
CA PRO A 101 -9.24 3.18 -11.87
C PRO A 101 -9.69 4.41 -12.66
N ASP A 102 -8.96 4.77 -13.72
CA ASP A 102 -9.30 5.96 -14.51
C ASP A 102 -10.66 5.83 -15.22
N LEU A 103 -11.06 4.62 -15.62
CA LEU A 103 -12.39 4.36 -16.20
C LEU A 103 -13.53 4.50 -15.19
N LEU A 104 -13.27 4.29 -13.89
CA LEU A 104 -14.25 4.45 -12.82
C LEU A 104 -14.34 5.89 -12.29
N LEU A 105 -13.49 6.80 -12.78
CA LEU A 105 -13.52 8.21 -12.40
C LEU A 105 -14.88 8.84 -12.74
N ASP A 106 -15.40 9.65 -11.81
CA ASP A 106 -16.71 10.30 -11.89
C ASP A 106 -17.91 9.33 -12.05
N LYS A 107 -17.73 8.04 -11.75
CA LYS A 107 -18.79 7.01 -11.76
C LYS A 107 -19.21 6.66 -10.34
N ALA A 108 -19.87 7.60 -9.64
CA ALA A 108 -20.33 7.39 -8.27
C ALA A 108 -21.27 6.17 -8.12
N GLU A 109 -22.15 5.93 -9.09
CA GLU A 109 -23.04 4.76 -9.14
C GLU A 109 -22.34 3.46 -9.57
N GLY A 110 -21.05 3.55 -9.88
CA GLY A 110 -20.22 2.48 -10.38
C GLY A 110 -20.43 2.16 -11.85
N MET A 111 -19.60 1.25 -12.36
CA MET A 111 -19.67 0.75 -13.72
C MET A 111 -19.68 -0.78 -13.73
N HIS A 112 -20.41 -1.36 -14.69
CA HIS A 112 -20.50 -2.80 -14.85
C HIS A 112 -19.18 -3.38 -15.37
N VAL A 113 -18.84 -4.62 -14.99
CA VAL A 113 -17.61 -5.33 -15.41
C VAL A 113 -17.43 -5.50 -16.92
N GLN A 114 -18.47 -5.21 -17.71
CA GLN A 114 -18.37 -5.06 -19.16
C GLN A 114 -17.43 -3.91 -19.57
N LEU A 115 -17.08 -3.00 -18.65
CA LEU A 115 -15.99 -2.04 -18.83
C LEU A 115 -14.66 -2.68 -19.22
N ALA A 116 -14.50 -4.00 -19.02
CA ALA A 116 -13.39 -4.77 -19.56
C ALA A 116 -13.17 -4.49 -21.07
N GLU A 117 -14.24 -4.33 -21.84
CA GLU A 117 -14.20 -4.05 -23.29
C GLU A 117 -13.62 -2.68 -23.63
N MET A 118 -13.73 -1.73 -22.70
CA MET A 118 -13.18 -0.37 -22.82
C MET A 118 -11.79 -0.26 -22.18
N SER A 119 -11.34 -1.31 -21.48
CA SER A 119 -10.10 -1.34 -20.72
C SER A 119 -9.00 -2.07 -21.48
N ARG A 120 -7.78 -2.07 -20.94
CA ARG A 120 -6.68 -2.92 -21.44
C ARG A 120 -6.72 -4.33 -20.84
N PHE A 121 -7.78 -4.68 -20.10
CA PHE A 121 -7.96 -6.00 -19.50
C PHE A 121 -8.44 -7.02 -20.53
N THR A 122 -7.51 -7.71 -21.17
CA THR A 122 -7.79 -8.65 -22.27
C THR A 122 -8.37 -10.01 -21.82
N ALA A 123 -8.40 -10.28 -20.52
CA ALA A 123 -8.79 -11.59 -20.00
C ALA A 123 -10.32 -11.80 -19.88
N GLY A 124 -11.12 -10.79 -20.26
CA GLY A 124 -12.58 -10.83 -20.30
C GLY A 124 -13.30 -10.42 -19.01
N ALA A 125 -14.58 -10.07 -19.13
CA ALA A 125 -15.39 -9.53 -18.04
C ALA A 125 -15.52 -10.47 -16.84
N ASP A 126 -15.66 -11.79 -17.05
CA ASP A 126 -15.78 -12.77 -15.96
C ASP A 126 -14.54 -12.82 -15.07
N ARG A 127 -13.35 -12.69 -15.67
CA ARG A 127 -12.08 -12.67 -14.93
C ARG A 127 -11.91 -11.33 -14.23
N LEU A 128 -12.29 -10.23 -14.87
CA LEU A 128 -12.29 -8.91 -14.24
C LEU A 128 -13.22 -8.88 -13.03
N GLU A 129 -14.41 -9.47 -13.13
CA GLU A 129 -15.35 -9.54 -12.02
C GLU A 129 -14.75 -10.26 -10.80
N ARG A 130 -14.02 -11.36 -11.03
CA ARG A 130 -13.33 -12.08 -9.94
C ARG A 130 -12.27 -11.21 -9.28
N VAL A 131 -11.48 -10.46 -10.06
CA VAL A 131 -10.46 -9.53 -9.54
C VAL A 131 -11.12 -8.40 -8.75
N MET A 132 -12.14 -7.75 -9.32
CA MET A 132 -12.85 -6.64 -8.69
C MET A 132 -13.58 -7.07 -7.43
N ARG A 133 -14.20 -8.27 -7.41
CA ARG A 133 -14.82 -8.84 -6.21
C ARG A 133 -13.80 -9.12 -5.12
N PHE A 134 -12.63 -9.65 -5.48
CA PHE A 134 -11.55 -9.86 -4.53
C PHE A 134 -11.06 -8.53 -3.93
N LEU A 135 -10.79 -7.52 -4.76
CA LEU A 135 -10.36 -6.19 -4.29
C LEU A 135 -11.45 -5.47 -3.47
N ALA A 136 -12.73 -5.65 -3.81
CA ALA A 136 -13.84 -5.14 -3.02
C ALA A 136 -13.94 -5.81 -1.64
N SER A 137 -13.67 -7.13 -1.56
CA SER A 137 -13.57 -7.84 -0.27
C SER A 137 -12.40 -7.38 0.60
N LYS A 138 -11.41 -6.71 -0.01
CA LYS A 138 -10.27 -6.06 0.65
C LYS A 138 -10.50 -4.57 0.91
N HIS A 139 -11.71 -4.08 0.69
CA HIS A 139 -12.09 -2.68 0.84
C HIS A 139 -11.33 -1.71 -0.08
N VAL A 140 -10.69 -2.20 -1.14
CA VAL A 140 -10.00 -1.33 -2.13
C VAL A 140 -11.01 -0.67 -3.05
N PHE A 141 -12.01 -1.39 -3.55
CA PHE A 141 -13.12 -0.84 -4.35
C PHE A 141 -14.45 -1.06 -3.65
N ARG A 142 -15.49 -0.33 -4.06
CA ARG A 142 -16.86 -0.51 -3.57
C ARG A 142 -17.68 -1.31 -4.57
N GLN A 143 -18.28 -2.42 -4.14
CA GLN A 143 -19.26 -3.14 -4.94
C GLN A 143 -20.66 -2.55 -4.67
N VAL A 144 -21.22 -1.85 -5.66
CA VAL A 144 -22.54 -1.21 -5.54
C VAL A 144 -23.66 -2.25 -5.65
N LYS A 145 -23.50 -3.17 -6.61
CA LYS A 145 -24.38 -4.33 -6.84
C LYS A 145 -23.58 -5.42 -7.55
N PRO A 146 -24.10 -6.65 -7.70
CA PRO A 146 -23.41 -7.70 -8.46
C PRO A 146 -22.94 -7.20 -9.83
N GLY A 147 -21.67 -7.40 -10.14
CA GLY A 147 -21.05 -6.94 -11.38
C GLY A 147 -20.82 -5.43 -11.53
N VAL A 148 -21.17 -4.57 -10.56
CA VAL A 148 -21.00 -3.11 -10.65
C VAL A 148 -20.12 -2.57 -9.52
N TYR A 149 -19.06 -1.86 -9.90
CA TYR A 149 -18.01 -1.39 -8.99
C TYR A 149 -17.80 0.11 -9.12
N ALA A 150 -17.52 0.77 -8.00
CA ALA A 150 -17.25 2.19 -7.90
C ALA A 150 -15.98 2.44 -7.09
N HIS A 151 -15.45 3.66 -7.19
CA HIS A 151 -14.42 4.13 -6.28
C HIS A 151 -14.91 4.25 -4.84
N ASN A 152 -13.93 4.23 -3.95
CA ASN A 152 -14.03 4.58 -2.55
C ASN A 152 -12.76 5.38 -2.17
N ARG A 153 -12.60 5.68 -0.88
CA ARG A 153 -11.48 6.48 -0.37
C ARG A 153 -10.09 5.90 -0.69
N LEU A 154 -9.95 4.58 -0.84
CA LEU A 154 -8.68 3.93 -1.14
C LEU A 154 -8.44 3.86 -2.65
N SER A 155 -9.39 3.33 -3.41
CA SER A 155 -9.22 3.17 -4.87
C SER A 155 -9.11 4.48 -5.62
N ILE A 156 -9.63 5.60 -5.08
CA ILE A 156 -9.44 6.90 -5.72
C ILE A 156 -7.95 7.30 -5.75
N LYS A 157 -7.11 6.75 -4.86
CA LYS A 157 -5.64 6.92 -4.88
C LYS A 157 -4.92 6.05 -5.90
N LEU A 158 -5.64 5.21 -6.65
CA LEU A 158 -5.10 4.36 -7.72
C LEU A 158 -5.27 4.96 -9.12
N ILE A 159 -5.88 6.14 -9.24
CA ILE A 159 -5.98 6.84 -10.53
C ILE A 159 -4.60 7.32 -10.98
N SER A 160 -4.37 7.38 -12.28
CA SER A 160 -3.02 7.60 -12.86
C SER A 160 -2.36 8.94 -12.47
N ARG A 161 -3.14 9.90 -11.96
CA ARG A 161 -2.63 11.22 -11.51
C ARG A 161 -2.16 11.24 -10.05
N GLU A 162 -2.40 10.18 -9.28
CA GLU A 162 -2.05 10.12 -7.86
C GLU A 162 -0.68 9.45 -7.66
N PRO A 163 0.29 10.05 -6.95
CA PRO A 163 1.62 9.46 -6.79
C PRO A 163 1.65 8.07 -6.15
N VAL A 164 0.58 7.67 -5.45
CA VAL A 164 0.46 6.33 -4.86
C VAL A 164 0.22 5.26 -5.93
N SER A 165 -0.47 5.58 -7.04
CA SER A 165 -0.71 4.60 -8.12
C SER A 165 0.60 4.09 -8.70
N ASP A 166 1.57 4.98 -8.83
CA ASP A 166 2.93 4.74 -9.30
C ASP A 166 3.68 3.76 -8.40
N VAL A 167 3.66 4.00 -7.09
CA VAL A 167 4.28 3.12 -6.08
C VAL A 167 3.62 1.73 -6.09
N VAL A 168 2.30 1.67 -6.23
CA VAL A 168 1.59 0.39 -6.30
C VAL A 168 1.92 -0.35 -7.60
N ALA A 169 2.02 0.35 -8.73
CA ALA A 169 2.36 -0.24 -10.02
C ALA A 169 3.75 -0.90 -9.99
N VAL A 170 4.74 -0.25 -9.39
CA VAL A 170 6.10 -0.78 -9.32
C VAL A 170 6.28 -1.87 -8.27
N SER A 171 5.36 -1.99 -7.31
CA SER A 171 5.40 -3.04 -6.28
C SER A 171 5.31 -4.46 -6.86
N GLN A 172 4.74 -4.60 -8.06
CA GLN A 172 4.65 -5.89 -8.77
C GLN A 172 6.02 -6.47 -9.14
N ASP A 173 7.01 -5.61 -9.39
CA ASP A 173 8.36 -6.01 -9.79
C ASP A 173 9.11 -6.72 -8.66
N TYR A 174 8.65 -6.56 -7.41
CA TYR A 174 9.19 -7.27 -6.24
C TYR A 174 8.59 -8.66 -6.03
N LEU A 175 7.52 -9.03 -6.74
CA LEU A 175 6.90 -10.33 -6.58
C LEU A 175 7.86 -11.49 -6.90
N PRO A 176 8.61 -11.48 -8.02
CA PRO A 176 9.64 -12.49 -8.28
C PRO A 176 10.69 -12.55 -7.16
N ALA A 177 11.12 -11.39 -6.64
CA ALA A 177 12.08 -11.30 -5.55
C ALA A 177 11.59 -11.99 -4.27
N SER A 178 10.30 -11.85 -3.92
CA SER A 178 9.73 -12.49 -2.74
C SER A 178 9.85 -14.03 -2.75
N THR A 179 9.86 -14.65 -3.93
CA THR A 179 10.03 -16.11 -4.07
C THR A 179 11.45 -16.57 -3.75
N ARG A 180 12.43 -15.67 -3.89
CA ARG A 180 13.86 -15.94 -3.63
C ARG A 180 14.30 -15.51 -2.24
N LEU A 181 13.48 -14.72 -1.52
CA LEU A 181 13.84 -14.14 -0.23
C LEU A 181 14.29 -15.19 0.80
N CYS A 182 13.53 -16.27 0.98
CA CYS A 182 13.89 -17.32 1.95
C CYS A 182 15.26 -17.96 1.62
N GLN A 183 15.49 -18.27 0.35
CA GLN A 183 16.77 -18.84 -0.10
C GLN A 183 17.92 -17.86 0.13
N ALA A 184 17.73 -16.59 -0.24
CA ALA A 184 18.73 -15.54 -0.08
C ALA A 184 19.13 -15.32 1.40
N LEU A 185 18.20 -15.49 2.34
CA LEU A 185 18.46 -15.34 3.77
C LEU A 185 19.25 -16.49 4.41
N ILE A 186 19.27 -17.68 3.78
CA ILE A 186 19.92 -18.88 4.31
C ILE A 186 21.35 -19.03 3.78
N MET A 187 21.74 -18.28 2.74
CA MET A 187 23.07 -18.38 2.13
C MET A 187 24.19 -17.93 3.10
N PRO A 188 25.22 -18.76 3.33
CA PRO A 188 26.29 -18.50 4.30
C PRO A 188 27.24 -17.37 3.86
N ASP A 189 27.38 -17.17 2.57
CA ASP A 189 28.03 -16.06 1.89
C ASP A 189 27.08 -14.86 1.85
N GLY A 190 26.89 -14.25 3.03
CA GLY A 190 25.93 -13.20 3.28
C GLY A 190 25.91 -12.11 2.20
N TYR A 191 24.70 -11.62 1.91
CA TYR A 191 24.42 -10.31 1.32
C TYR A 191 25.00 -9.99 -0.07
N ASN A 192 25.77 -10.86 -0.73
CA ASN A 192 26.41 -10.46 -2.00
C ASN A 192 25.43 -10.27 -3.16
N GLU A 193 24.26 -10.94 -3.13
CA GLU A 193 23.21 -10.74 -4.13
C GLU A 193 21.82 -10.65 -3.48
N SER A 194 21.14 -9.51 -3.66
CA SER A 194 19.79 -9.31 -3.14
C SER A 194 18.80 -10.26 -3.80
N ALA A 195 17.71 -10.60 -3.09
CA ALA A 195 16.66 -11.46 -3.64
C ALA A 195 16.07 -10.90 -4.96
N PHE A 196 16.09 -9.57 -5.11
CA PHE A 196 15.73 -8.88 -6.33
C PHE A 196 16.70 -9.19 -7.47
N LYS A 197 18.01 -9.10 -7.23
CA LYS A 197 19.03 -9.47 -8.21
C LYS A 197 18.98 -10.95 -8.58
N GLN A 198 18.76 -11.84 -7.60
CA GLN A 198 18.60 -13.27 -7.87
C GLN A 198 17.37 -13.58 -8.74
N ALA A 199 16.32 -12.75 -8.66
CA ALA A 199 15.09 -12.94 -9.42
C ALA A 199 15.13 -12.30 -10.81
N THR A 200 15.77 -11.13 -10.95
CA THR A 200 15.75 -10.34 -12.18
C THR A 200 17.06 -10.40 -12.97
N GLY A 201 18.17 -10.79 -12.34
CA GLY A 201 19.52 -10.73 -12.88
C GLY A 201 20.22 -9.36 -12.71
N TYR A 202 19.51 -8.33 -12.24
CA TYR A 202 19.99 -6.95 -12.17
C TYR A 202 19.88 -6.37 -10.76
N GLY A 203 20.78 -5.46 -10.40
CA GLY A 203 20.55 -4.59 -9.24
C GLY A 203 19.29 -3.75 -9.46
N ARG A 204 18.63 -3.31 -8.38
CA ARG A 204 17.37 -2.55 -8.47
C ARG A 204 17.46 -1.34 -9.41
N PHE A 205 18.49 -0.51 -9.26
CA PHE A 205 18.66 0.70 -10.09
C PHE A 205 19.02 0.37 -11.54
N GLU A 206 19.81 -0.70 -11.76
CA GLU A 206 20.13 -1.19 -13.10
C GLU A 206 18.88 -1.69 -13.82
N TYR A 207 18.02 -2.43 -13.10
CA TYR A 207 16.75 -2.92 -13.62
C TYR A 207 15.82 -1.78 -14.07
N ILE A 208 15.71 -0.72 -13.27
CA ILE A 208 14.88 0.46 -13.61
C ILE A 208 15.41 1.15 -14.86
N GLY A 209 16.74 1.25 -15.02
CA GLY A 209 17.38 1.88 -16.18
C GLY A 209 17.40 1.04 -17.46
N LEU A 210 16.81 -0.16 -17.46
CA LEU A 210 16.74 -1.00 -18.67
C LEU A 210 15.83 -0.33 -19.74
N PRO A 211 16.15 -0.44 -21.04
CA PRO A 211 15.35 0.15 -22.11
C PRO A 211 13.86 -0.24 -22.07
N GLU A 212 13.56 -1.48 -21.70
CA GLU A 212 12.20 -2.01 -21.54
C GLU A 212 11.45 -1.49 -20.30
N ASN A 213 12.16 -0.85 -19.36
CA ASN A 213 11.61 -0.30 -18.11
C ASN A 213 11.65 1.23 -18.08
N LYS A 214 11.93 1.91 -19.20
CA LYS A 214 11.98 3.38 -19.26
C LYS A 214 10.71 4.06 -18.75
N ASP A 215 9.54 3.51 -19.08
CA ASP A 215 8.25 4.01 -18.56
C ASP A 215 8.19 3.96 -17.03
N LYS A 216 8.95 3.06 -16.38
CA LYS A 216 9.07 2.94 -14.93
C LYS A 216 10.11 3.89 -14.35
N GLU A 217 11.15 4.26 -15.11
CA GLU A 217 12.15 5.24 -14.67
C GLU A 217 11.49 6.59 -14.36
N GLU A 218 10.57 7.04 -15.23
CA GLU A 218 9.79 8.27 -15.03
C GLU A 218 8.86 8.21 -13.81
N VAL A 219 8.48 7.01 -13.37
CA VAL A 219 7.62 6.73 -12.19
C VAL A 219 8.44 6.72 -10.89
N TRP A 220 9.69 6.25 -10.94
CA TRP A 220 10.58 6.12 -9.79
C TRP A 220 11.38 7.39 -9.46
N MET A 221 11.74 8.19 -10.47
CA MET A 221 12.55 9.41 -10.33
C MET A 221 11.87 10.64 -9.69
N PRO A 222 10.53 10.80 -9.65
CA PRO A 222 9.89 11.91 -8.97
C PRO A 222 10.12 11.88 -7.45
N SER A 223 10.41 13.04 -6.85
CA SER A 223 10.63 13.20 -5.41
C SER A 223 9.43 12.74 -4.56
N SER A 224 8.21 12.85 -5.09
CA SER A 224 6.97 12.39 -4.47
C SER A 224 6.93 10.87 -4.26
N THR A 225 7.38 10.09 -5.25
CA THR A 225 7.43 8.62 -5.17
C THR A 225 8.44 8.16 -4.12
N PHE A 226 9.60 8.83 -4.05
CA PHE A 226 10.61 8.57 -3.00
C PHE A 226 10.10 8.90 -1.59
N GLY A 227 9.30 9.96 -1.43
CA GLY A 227 8.65 10.31 -0.16
C GLY A 227 7.74 9.18 0.33
N VAL A 228 6.85 8.68 -0.53
CA VAL A 228 5.92 7.57 -0.20
C VAL A 228 6.69 6.28 0.10
N LEU A 229 7.75 5.97 -0.65
CA LEU A 229 8.51 4.74 -0.45
C LEU A 229 9.32 4.73 0.87
N ASN A 230 9.92 5.87 1.24
CA ASN A 230 10.62 6.01 2.51
C ASN A 230 9.68 5.83 3.70
N LEU A 231 8.41 6.25 3.56
CA LEU A 231 7.37 6.07 4.57
C LEU A 231 6.99 4.60 4.73
N VAL A 232 6.67 3.87 3.65
CA VAL A 232 6.35 2.42 3.70
C VAL A 232 7.53 1.61 4.23
N SER A 233 8.75 2.04 3.92
CA SER A 233 9.97 1.36 4.38
C SER A 233 10.20 1.52 5.88
N SER A 234 9.59 2.51 6.54
CA SER A 234 9.67 2.68 7.99
C SER A 234 8.95 1.56 8.75
N ASP A 235 7.88 0.99 8.19
CA ASP A 235 7.15 -0.18 8.73
C ASP A 235 7.95 -1.49 8.60
N PHE A 236 8.85 -1.57 7.61
CA PHE A 236 9.79 -2.69 7.44
C PHE A 236 11.13 -2.48 8.15
N ASN A 237 11.33 -1.32 8.80
CA ASN A 237 12.55 -0.97 9.52
C ASN A 237 12.59 -1.65 10.90
N VAL A 238 12.38 -2.97 10.92
CA VAL A 238 12.59 -3.80 12.11
C VAL A 238 14.10 -3.84 12.34
N ARG A 239 14.56 -3.15 13.40
CA ARG A 239 15.91 -3.34 13.93
C ARG A 239 15.90 -4.56 14.83
N TRP A 240 16.69 -5.56 14.49
CA TRP A 240 17.03 -6.64 15.41
C TRP A 240 17.86 -6.08 16.57
N SER A 241 17.90 -6.80 17.70
CA SER A 241 18.62 -6.39 18.91
C SER A 241 20.14 -6.20 18.69
N ASP A 242 20.68 -6.75 17.61
CA ASP A 242 22.07 -6.61 17.19
C ASP A 242 22.32 -5.41 16.25
N GLY A 243 21.29 -4.62 15.95
CA GLY A 243 21.37 -3.45 15.09
C GLY A 243 21.23 -3.74 13.58
N THR A 244 21.02 -5.00 13.18
CA THR A 244 20.75 -5.33 11.78
C THR A 244 19.32 -4.93 11.38
N LYS A 245 19.15 -4.46 10.14
CA LYS A 245 17.84 -4.05 9.58
C LYS A 245 17.23 -5.17 8.75
N PHE A 246 15.93 -5.40 8.90
CA PHE A 246 15.16 -6.26 7.98
C PHE A 246 15.08 -5.64 6.59
N LEU A 247 15.97 -6.06 5.68
CA LEU A 247 16.03 -5.58 4.30
C LEU A 247 15.25 -6.53 3.38
N ALA A 248 13.92 -6.48 3.41
CA ALA A 248 13.10 -7.12 2.37
C ALA A 248 13.07 -6.30 1.06
N LEU A 249 13.36 -5.01 1.17
CA LEU A 249 13.51 -4.07 0.06
C LEU A 249 14.96 -3.58 0.10
N ASP A 250 15.65 -3.66 -1.04
CA ASP A 250 17.05 -3.27 -1.20
C ASP A 250 17.23 -1.76 -0.93
N ILE A 251 17.34 -1.39 0.35
CA ILE A 251 17.72 -0.06 0.84
C ILE A 251 19.01 -0.24 1.65
N SER A 252 20.02 -0.81 0.99
CA SER A 252 21.38 -0.76 1.49
C SER A 252 21.79 0.72 1.66
N PRO A 253 22.43 1.11 2.78
CA PRO A 253 23.00 2.45 2.94
C PRO A 253 24.03 2.81 1.84
N LYS A 254 24.57 1.80 1.14
CA LYS A 254 25.51 1.99 0.02
C LYS A 254 24.84 2.28 -1.31
N CYS A 255 23.52 2.14 -1.40
CA CYS A 255 22.72 2.41 -2.60
C CYS A 255 21.98 3.75 -2.54
N ILE A 256 22.19 4.53 -1.48
CA ILE A 256 21.87 5.96 -1.46
C ILE A 256 23.04 6.64 -2.17
N PRO A 257 22.85 7.27 -3.35
CA PRO A 257 23.88 8.16 -3.87
C PRO A 257 24.22 9.16 -2.77
N GLY A 258 25.52 9.34 -2.49
CA GLY A 258 25.99 10.26 -1.46
C GLY A 258 25.36 11.65 -1.60
N PRO A 259 25.46 12.51 -0.57
CA PRO A 259 24.68 13.74 -0.49
C PRO A 259 25.01 14.67 -1.67
N HIS A 260 24.24 14.55 -2.75
CA HIS A 260 24.02 15.64 -3.67
C HIS A 260 23.10 16.59 -2.92
N ASN A 261 23.64 17.78 -2.63
CA ASN A 261 23.00 18.83 -1.88
C ASN A 261 21.53 19.01 -2.30
N LEU A 262 20.62 18.75 -1.35
CA LEU A 262 19.20 19.14 -1.42
C LEU A 262 19.00 20.68 -1.49
N ARG A 263 20.08 21.47 -1.62
CA ARG A 263 20.04 22.92 -1.83
C ARG A 263 19.84 23.34 -3.29
N ASP A 264 20.04 22.44 -4.25
CA ASP A 264 19.98 22.82 -5.67
C ASP A 264 18.58 22.67 -6.29
N TYR A 265 17.56 22.29 -5.50
CA TYR A 265 16.15 22.21 -5.93
C TYR A 265 15.25 23.29 -5.31
N TYR A 266 15.81 24.26 -4.58
CA TYR A 266 15.08 25.40 -4.03
C TYR A 266 15.73 26.75 -4.42
N MET A 267 15.90 26.96 -5.73
CA MET A 267 15.88 28.30 -6.35
C MET A 267 15.02 28.27 -7.61
#